data_AF-A0A9E1HJ67-F1
#
_entry.id   AF-A0A9E1HJ67-F1
#
_cell.length_a   1.000
_cell.length_b   1.000
_cell.length_c   1.000
_cell.angle_alpha   90.00
_cell.angle_beta   90.00
_cell.angle_gamma   90.00
#
_symmetry.space_group_name_H-M   'P 1'
#
loop_
_entity.id
_entity.type
_entity.pdbx_description
1 polymer ?
#
loop_
_entity_poly.entity_id
_entity_poly.type
_entity_poly.pdbx_seq_one_letter_code
_entity_poly.pdbx_strand_id
1 'polypeptide(L)'
;MYCKNCGEKITKDSKFCKKCGASVLEKETHEMSEEQKLAYYRKRKKESYIYVFLGIFLIMIPICVIILFAIVGAFHEPLYGTWNCEGSIIELDSDDHFKLTESEEPYESITGKYQKEWDYSLSKEQTTYELELIPDSEFQSVKFEAIIQDETEDEMSLKMVNSEYPMSCVRMND
;
A
#
# COMPACT_ATOMS: atom_id res chain seq x y z
N MET A 1 -23.27 -69.14 -14.39
CA MET A 1 -22.19 -68.39 -15.07
C MET A 1 -20.92 -68.52 -14.24
N TYR A 2 -19.75 -68.16 -14.77
CA TYR A 2 -18.49 -68.18 -14.01
C TYR A 2 -17.96 -66.76 -13.87
N CYS A 3 -17.27 -66.47 -12.76
CA CYS A 3 -16.62 -65.18 -12.54
C CYS A 3 -15.56 -64.94 -13.61
N LYS A 4 -15.64 -63.82 -14.35
CA LYS A 4 -14.59 -63.43 -15.31
C LYS A 4 -13.25 -63.13 -14.62
N ASN A 5 -13.24 -62.82 -13.32
CA ASN A 5 -12.03 -62.47 -12.58
C ASN A 5 -11.34 -63.67 -11.90
N CYS A 6 -12.10 -64.61 -11.33
CA CYS A 6 -11.52 -65.70 -10.52
C CYS A 6 -12.00 -67.12 -10.89
N GLY A 7 -12.84 -67.27 -11.92
CA GLY A 7 -13.31 -68.57 -12.42
C GLY A 7 -14.36 -69.28 -11.53
N GLU A 8 -14.79 -68.69 -10.41
CA GLU A 8 -15.75 -69.31 -9.50
C GLU A 8 -17.16 -69.42 -10.13
N LYS A 9 -17.93 -70.46 -9.79
CA LYS A 9 -19.30 -70.62 -10.29
C LYS A 9 -20.25 -69.64 -9.58
N ILE A 10 -20.96 -68.83 -10.36
CA ILE A 10 -21.88 -67.80 -9.88
C ILE A 10 -23.31 -68.03 -10.42
N THR A 11 -24.32 -67.78 -9.59
CA THR A 11 -25.74 -67.77 -9.97
C THR A 11 -26.07 -66.58 -10.86
N LYS A 12 -27.02 -66.72 -11.80
CA LYS A 12 -27.36 -65.70 -12.80
C LYS A 12 -27.78 -64.34 -12.19
N ASP A 13 -28.29 -64.34 -10.96
CA ASP A 13 -28.81 -63.14 -10.30
C ASP A 13 -27.82 -62.48 -9.32
N SER A 14 -26.61 -63.03 -9.16
CA SER A 14 -25.61 -62.45 -8.25
C SER A 14 -24.96 -61.20 -8.86
N LYS A 15 -25.14 -60.05 -8.20
CA LYS A 15 -24.51 -58.76 -8.60
C LYS A 15 -22.99 -58.74 -8.41
N PHE A 16 -22.48 -59.53 -7.47
CA PHE A 16 -21.06 -59.62 -7.12
C PHE A 16 -20.63 -61.07 -6.91
N CYS A 17 -19.36 -61.36 -7.19
CA CYS A 17 -18.75 -62.66 -6.91
C CYS A 17 -18.51 -62.82 -5.40
N LYS A 18 -19.09 -63.85 -4.79
CA LYS A 18 -18.93 -64.14 -3.35
C LYS A 18 -17.50 -64.50 -2.93
N LYS A 19 -16.64 -64.89 -3.89
CA LYS A 19 -15.26 -65.30 -3.62
C LYS A 19 -14.24 -64.17 -3.72
N CYS A 20 -14.32 -63.34 -4.76
CA CYS A 20 -13.35 -62.27 -5.00
C CYS A 20 -13.93 -60.85 -4.93
N GLY A 21 -15.23 -60.71 -4.67
CA GLY A 21 -15.90 -59.41 -4.58
C GLY A 21 -16.12 -58.70 -5.92
N ALA A 22 -15.65 -59.25 -7.05
CA ALA A 22 -15.79 -58.60 -8.36
C ALA A 22 -17.27 -58.46 -8.78
N SER A 23 -17.64 -57.28 -9.28
CA SER A 23 -18.96 -57.04 -9.88
C SER A 23 -19.17 -57.97 -11.08
N VAL A 24 -20.33 -58.61 -11.11
CA VAL A 24 -20.74 -59.50 -12.21
C VAL A 24 -21.65 -58.76 -13.19
N LEU A 25 -22.21 -57.62 -12.78
CA LEU A 25 -22.85 -56.67 -13.67
C LEU A 25 -21.76 -56.08 -14.57
N GLU A 26 -21.85 -56.42 -15.86
CA GLU A 26 -21.12 -55.77 -16.92
C GLU A 26 -21.46 -54.27 -16.82
N LYS A 27 -20.43 -53.44 -16.68
CA LYS A 27 -20.64 -51.98 -16.72
C LYS A 27 -21.20 -51.70 -18.11
N GLU A 28 -22.49 -51.38 -18.19
CA GLU A 28 -23.04 -50.71 -19.35
C GLU A 28 -22.26 -49.40 -19.48
N THR A 29 -21.25 -49.42 -20.34
CA THR A 29 -20.58 -48.21 -20.79
C THR A 29 -21.63 -47.46 -21.57
N HIS A 30 -22.36 -46.58 -20.89
CA HIS A 30 -23.23 -45.62 -21.54
C HIS A 30 -22.34 -44.71 -22.39
N GLU A 31 -22.14 -45.10 -23.65
CA GLU A 31 -21.49 -44.27 -24.65
C GLU A 31 -22.42 -43.09 -24.91
N MET A 32 -22.15 -41.97 -24.23
CA MET A 32 -22.80 -40.69 -24.51
C MET A 32 -22.48 -40.29 -25.95
N SER A 33 -23.50 -39.86 -26.70
CA SER A 33 -23.28 -39.35 -28.05
C SER A 33 -22.37 -38.12 -28.01
N GLU A 34 -21.62 -37.89 -29.08
CA GLU A 34 -20.74 -36.72 -29.20
C GLU A 34 -21.51 -35.39 -28.98
N GLU A 35 -22.77 -35.32 -29.42
CA GLU A 35 -23.65 -34.17 -29.16
C GLU A 35 -23.96 -33.97 -27.68
N GLN A 36 -24.18 -35.06 -26.93
CA GLN A 36 -24.43 -35.01 -25.48
C GLN A 36 -23.18 -34.56 -24.71
N LYS A 37 -21.99 -35.02 -25.12
CA LYS A 37 -20.71 -34.57 -24.54
C LYS A 37 -20.52 -33.07 -24.79
N LEU A 38 -20.74 -32.60 -26.02
CA LEU A 38 -20.62 -31.18 -26.38
C LEU A 38 -21.58 -30.29 -25.58
N ALA A 39 -22.84 -30.71 -25.39
CA ALA A 39 -23.82 -29.99 -24.58
C ALA A 39 -23.41 -29.92 -23.10
N TYR A 40 -22.87 -31.01 -22.54
CA TYR A 40 -22.34 -31.06 -21.18
C TYR A 40 -21.14 -30.11 -20.98
N TYR A 41 -20.17 -30.15 -21.90
CA TYR A 41 -19.01 -29.25 -21.86
C TYR A 41 -19.42 -27.77 -21.97
N ARG A 42 -20.39 -27.45 -22.85
CA ARG A 42 -20.89 -26.08 -23.03
C ARG A 42 -21.55 -25.54 -21.76
N LYS A 43 -22.36 -26.36 -21.07
CA LYS A 43 -23.02 -25.98 -19.82
C LYS A 43 -22.01 -25.76 -18.69
N ARG A 44 -21.05 -26.67 -18.53
CA ARG A 44 -20.03 -26.60 -17.47
C ARG A 44 -19.06 -25.42 -17.62
N LYS A 45 -18.71 -25.05 -18.86
CA LYS A 45 -17.81 -23.92 -19.15
C LYS A 45 -18.40 -22.57 -18.74
N LYS A 46 -19.73 -22.39 -18.83
CA LYS A 46 -20.41 -21.14 -18.48
C LYS A 46 -20.45 -20.90 -16.96
N GLU A 47 -20.68 -21.95 -16.19
CA GLU A 47 -20.66 -21.91 -14.72
C GLU A 47 -19.24 -21.65 -14.18
N SER A 48 -18.22 -22.22 -14.83
CA SER A 48 -16.82 -22.04 -14.42
C SER A 48 -16.32 -20.61 -14.61
N TYR A 49 -16.82 -19.88 -15.62
CA TYR A 49 -16.33 -18.53 -15.93
C TYR A 49 -16.74 -17.50 -14.87
N ILE A 50 -17.89 -17.70 -14.23
CA ILE A 50 -18.38 -16.83 -13.15
C ILE A 50 -17.42 -16.90 -11.95
N TYR A 51 -17.02 -18.10 -11.53
CA TYR A 51 -16.09 -18.27 -10.40
C TYR A 51 -14.69 -17.73 -10.69
N VAL A 52 -14.22 -17.82 -11.94
CA VAL A 52 -12.93 -17.25 -12.36
C VAL A 52 -12.94 -15.74 -12.21
N PHE A 53 -13.99 -15.06 -12.70
CA PHE A 53 -14.11 -13.61 -12.52
C PHE A 53 -14.25 -13.20 -11.06
N LEU A 54 -15.04 -13.93 -10.28
CA LEU A 54 -15.25 -13.65 -8.86
C LEU A 54 -13.92 -13.74 -8.10
N GLY A 55 -13.06 -14.72 -8.44
CA GLY A 55 -11.71 -14.83 -7.92
C GLY A 55 -10.79 -13.68 -8.33
N ILE A 56 -10.84 -13.24 -9.59
CA ILE A 56 -10.04 -12.09 -10.08
C ILE A 56 -10.45 -10.81 -9.35
N PHE A 57 -11.75 -10.53 -9.21
CA PHE A 57 -12.23 -9.34 -8.50
C PHE A 57 -11.83 -9.34 -7.02
N LEU A 58 -11.89 -10.50 -6.35
CA LEU A 58 -11.45 -10.64 -4.96
C LEU A 58 -9.96 -10.29 -4.75
N ILE A 59 -9.12 -10.48 -5.76
CA ILE A 59 -7.69 -10.16 -5.72
C ILE A 59 -7.41 -8.74 -6.21
N MET A 60 -8.13 -8.28 -7.23
CA MET A 60 -7.92 -6.94 -7.82
C MET A 60 -8.36 -5.81 -6.90
N ILE A 61 -9.48 -5.96 -6.18
CA ILE A 61 -9.98 -4.93 -5.26
C ILE A 61 -8.95 -4.57 -4.18
N PRO A 62 -8.37 -5.50 -3.41
CA PRO A 62 -7.38 -5.14 -2.39
C PRO A 62 -6.11 -4.55 -3.01
N ILE A 63 -5.67 -5.01 -4.18
CA ILE A 63 -4.53 -4.42 -4.89
C ILE A 63 -4.83 -2.96 -5.26
N CYS A 64 -6.00 -2.68 -5.84
CA CYS A 64 -6.41 -1.31 -6.15
C CYS A 64 -6.47 -0.43 -4.90
N VAL A 65 -6.98 -0.96 -3.78
CA VAL A 65 -7.03 -0.23 -2.51
C VAL A 65 -5.62 0.08 -2.00
N ILE A 66 -4.69 -0.89 -2.04
CA ILE A 66 -3.28 -0.68 -1.65
C ILE A 66 -2.63 0.38 -2.54
N ILE A 67 -2.86 0.30 -3.86
CA ILE A 67 -2.35 1.30 -4.81
C ILE A 67 -2.92 2.69 -4.49
N LEU A 68 -4.23 2.79 -4.22
CA LEU A 68 -4.86 4.06 -3.82
C LEU A 68 -4.26 4.61 -2.53
N PHE A 69 -4.06 3.78 -1.51
CA PHE A 69 -3.41 4.21 -0.26
C PHE A 69 -1.96 4.66 -0.48
N ALA A 70 -1.20 3.95 -1.32
CA ALA A 70 0.17 4.32 -1.65
C ALA A 70 0.22 5.66 -2.40
N ILE A 71 -0.70 5.87 -3.34
CA ILE A 71 -0.83 7.13 -4.08
C ILE A 71 -1.22 8.27 -3.13
N VAL A 72 -2.21 8.10 -2.26
CA VAL A 72 -2.61 9.11 -1.27
C VAL A 72 -1.48 9.43 -0.29
N GLY A 73 -0.70 8.43 0.13
CA GLY A 73 0.46 8.65 0.98
C GLY A 73 1.62 9.38 0.30
N ALA A 74 1.72 9.30 -1.03
CA ALA A 74 2.78 9.90 -1.83
C ALA A 74 2.51 11.36 -2.24
N PHE A 75 1.34 11.92 -1.89
CA PHE A 75 0.90 13.25 -2.34
C PHE A 75 1.05 14.37 -1.30
N HIS A 76 1.81 14.20 -0.22
CA HIS A 76 2.21 15.39 0.55
C HIS A 76 3.22 16.15 -0.29
N GLU A 77 2.88 17.39 -0.67
CA GLU A 77 3.86 18.22 -1.35
C GLU A 77 5.00 18.45 -0.37
N PRO A 78 6.25 18.28 -0.81
CA PRO A 78 7.35 18.50 0.08
C PRO A 78 7.38 19.99 0.49
N LEU A 79 7.86 20.25 1.70
CA LEU A 79 7.98 21.59 2.30
C LEU A 79 8.90 22.57 1.52
N TYR A 80 9.46 22.13 0.39
CA TYR A 80 10.38 22.90 -0.42
C TYR A 80 9.77 24.24 -0.82
N GLY A 81 10.61 25.27 -0.89
CA GLY A 81 10.21 26.64 -1.18
C GLY A 81 10.78 27.66 -0.22
N THR A 82 10.42 28.91 -0.44
CA THR A 82 10.87 30.05 0.35
C THR A 82 9.79 30.42 1.38
N TRP A 83 10.21 30.65 2.62
CA TRP A 83 9.32 30.94 3.75
C TRP A 83 9.73 32.25 4.40
N ASN A 84 8.75 33.10 4.69
CA ASN A 84 8.96 34.31 5.48
C ASN A 84 8.53 34.05 6.92
N CYS A 85 9.50 34.07 7.83
CA CYS A 85 9.32 33.86 9.25
C CYS A 85 9.67 35.16 9.99
N GLU A 86 8.66 35.99 10.28
CA GLU A 86 8.80 37.23 11.05
C GLU A 86 9.98 38.13 10.62
N GLY A 87 10.26 38.21 9.31
CA GLY A 87 11.34 39.03 8.74
C GLY A 87 12.62 38.28 8.39
N SER A 88 12.73 37.00 8.76
CA SER A 88 13.78 36.10 8.28
C SER A 88 13.28 35.26 7.10
N ILE A 89 14.14 35.04 6.11
CA ILE A 89 13.82 34.20 4.96
C ILE A 89 14.45 32.82 5.14
N ILE A 90 13.65 31.76 5.03
CA ILE A 90 14.10 30.36 5.05
C ILE A 90 13.83 29.74 3.69
N GLU A 91 14.87 29.28 3.02
CA GLU A 91 14.74 28.48 1.79
C GLU A 91 14.88 27.00 2.15
N LEU A 92 13.94 26.16 1.74
CA LEU A 92 13.97 24.69 1.89
C LEU A 92 14.16 24.04 0.51
N ASP A 93 15.21 23.24 0.35
CA ASP A 93 15.54 22.54 -0.89
C ASP A 93 15.19 21.04 -0.82
N SER A 94 15.06 20.44 -2.00
CA SER A 94 14.81 19.05 -2.31
C SER A 94 15.76 18.02 -1.69
N ASP A 95 16.95 18.46 -1.28
CA ASP A 95 17.98 17.65 -0.60
C ASP A 95 17.92 17.75 0.93
N ASP A 96 16.77 18.15 1.48
CA ASP A 96 16.52 18.38 2.91
C ASP A 96 17.42 19.44 3.57
N HIS A 97 18.03 20.30 2.75
CA HIS A 97 18.82 21.43 3.20
C HIS A 97 17.92 22.66 3.36
N PHE A 98 18.16 23.42 4.43
CA PHE A 98 17.58 24.75 4.55
C PHE A 98 18.66 25.83 4.55
N LYS A 99 18.27 27.06 4.21
CA LYS A 99 19.12 28.25 4.25
C LYS A 99 18.37 29.40 4.90
N LEU A 100 18.87 29.90 6.03
CA LEU A 100 18.37 31.12 6.66
C LEU A 100 19.12 32.33 6.11
N THR A 101 18.40 33.36 5.67
CA THR A 101 18.96 34.66 5.30
C THR A 101 18.35 35.73 6.19
N GLU A 102 19.12 36.23 7.15
CA GLU A 102 18.76 37.40 7.96
C GLU A 102 19.20 38.67 7.20
N SER A 103 18.28 39.62 7.10
CA SER A 103 18.39 40.81 6.25
C SER A 103 19.60 41.71 6.57
N GLU A 104 20.22 42.20 5.49
CA GLU A 104 21.15 43.34 5.34
C GLU A 104 22.69 43.16 5.37
N GLU A 105 23.27 42.04 5.82
CA GLU A 105 24.73 41.81 5.64
C GLU A 105 25.05 40.43 5.03
N PRO A 106 26.13 40.28 4.23
CA PRO A 106 26.25 39.18 3.26
C PRO A 106 26.67 37.83 3.84
N TYR A 107 26.75 37.69 5.17
CA TYR A 107 27.44 36.55 5.78
C TYR A 107 26.73 36.10 7.05
N GLU A 108 25.90 35.08 6.91
CA GLU A 108 25.90 33.85 7.73
C GLU A 108 24.64 33.06 7.34
N SER A 109 24.71 32.37 6.21
CA SER A 109 23.67 31.40 5.88
C SER A 109 23.85 30.18 6.79
N ILE A 110 22.86 29.92 7.63
CA ILE A 110 22.85 28.70 8.44
C ILE A 110 22.29 27.58 7.57
N THR A 111 23.02 26.46 7.50
CA THR A 111 22.61 25.26 6.78
C THR A 111 22.42 24.11 7.76
N GLY A 112 21.52 23.19 7.44
CA GLY A 112 21.30 22.01 8.25
C GLY A 112 20.44 20.99 7.52
N LYS A 113 20.10 19.91 8.21
CA LYS A 113 19.27 18.82 7.70
C LYS A 113 17.99 18.76 8.52
N TYR A 114 16.86 18.53 7.86
CA TYR A 114 15.61 18.24 8.56
C TYR A 114 15.31 16.74 8.59
N GLN A 115 14.59 16.27 9.61
CA GLN A 115 14.06 14.91 9.67
C GLN A 115 12.54 14.94 9.84
N LYS A 116 11.84 14.10 9.07
CA LYS A 116 10.39 13.91 9.15
C LYS A 116 10.08 12.76 10.10
N GLU A 117 9.47 13.07 11.24
CA GLU A 117 8.97 12.04 12.16
C GLU A 117 7.43 12.05 12.16
N TRP A 118 6.83 10.89 11.89
CA TRP A 118 5.37 10.75 11.87
C TRP A 118 4.88 10.44 13.28
N ASP A 119 4.25 11.41 13.95
CA ASP A 119 3.55 11.15 15.20
C ASP A 119 2.10 10.69 14.91
N TYR A 120 1.82 9.41 15.15
CA TYR A 120 0.50 8.81 14.99
C TYR A 120 -0.52 9.22 16.06
N SER A 121 -0.11 9.99 17.08
CA SER A 121 -0.96 10.43 18.18
C SER A 121 -1.63 11.79 17.95
N LEU A 122 -1.12 12.59 17.01
CA LEU A 122 -1.74 13.82 16.55
C LEU A 122 -2.82 13.49 15.51
N SER A 123 -3.91 14.25 15.49
CA SER A 123 -4.89 14.17 14.39
C SER A 123 -4.16 14.32 13.05
N LYS A 124 -4.70 13.73 11.97
CA LYS A 124 -4.11 13.67 10.61
C LYS A 124 -3.58 14.98 10.00
N GLU A 125 -3.67 16.10 10.71
CA GLU A 125 -3.48 17.47 10.27
C GLU A 125 -2.20 18.11 10.83
N GLN A 126 -1.40 17.43 11.67
CA GLN A 126 -0.15 17.99 12.18
C GLN A 126 1.04 17.07 11.89
N THR A 127 1.98 17.55 11.08
CA THR A 127 3.29 16.93 10.88
C THR A 127 4.34 17.78 11.61
N THR A 128 5.13 17.15 12.48
CA THR A 128 6.24 17.79 13.19
C THR A 128 7.57 17.45 12.51
N TYR A 129 8.43 18.46 12.35
CA TYR A 129 9.74 18.34 11.71
C TYR A 129 10.82 18.81 12.68
N GLU A 130 11.91 18.06 12.87
CA GLU A 130 13.05 18.55 13.64
C GLU A 130 14.08 19.17 12.67
N LEU A 131 14.43 20.44 12.87
CA LEU A 131 15.44 21.18 12.13
C LEU A 131 16.68 21.33 13.03
N GLU A 132 17.86 20.91 12.58
CA GLU A 132 19.11 21.19 13.29
C GLU A 132 19.94 22.23 12.53
N LEU A 133 20.11 23.42 13.14
CA LEU A 133 20.98 24.49 12.65
C LEU A 133 22.44 24.16 12.97
N ILE A 134 23.28 23.98 11.95
CA ILE A 134 24.74 23.86 12.12
C ILE A 134 25.40 25.09 11.47
N PRO A 135 25.79 26.10 12.25
CA PRO A 135 26.55 27.23 11.71
C PRO A 135 27.94 26.79 11.24
N ASP A 136 28.47 27.46 10.20
CA ASP A 136 29.80 27.18 9.61
C ASP A 136 30.97 27.58 10.54
N SER A 137 30.69 28.33 11.61
CA SER A 137 31.62 28.69 12.68
C SER A 137 31.22 27.98 13.99
N GLU A 138 32.13 27.84 14.96
CA GLU A 138 32.07 27.00 16.20
C GLU A 138 30.88 27.23 17.18
N PHE A 139 29.69 27.54 16.71
CA PHE A 139 28.50 27.75 17.52
C PHE A 139 27.74 26.43 17.76
N GLN A 140 27.00 26.43 18.87
CA GLN A 140 26.15 25.32 19.28
C GLN A 140 25.05 25.08 18.25
N SER A 141 24.77 23.81 17.95
CA SER A 141 23.63 23.50 17.11
C SER A 141 22.34 23.92 17.79
N VAL A 142 21.47 24.60 17.04
CA VAL A 142 20.17 25.04 17.53
C VAL A 142 19.11 24.18 16.88
N LYS A 143 18.29 23.52 17.70
CA LYS A 143 17.21 22.65 17.24
C LYS A 143 15.89 23.40 17.17
N PHE A 144 15.15 23.21 16.09
CA PHE A 144 13.81 23.73 15.88
C PHE A 144 12.85 22.57 15.63
N GLU A 145 11.60 22.74 16.01
CA GLU A 145 10.46 21.91 15.68
C GLU A 145 9.55 22.73 14.76
N ALA A 146 9.38 22.32 13.50
CA ALA A 146 8.42 22.90 12.60
C ALA A 146 7.10 22.12 12.66
N ILE A 147 5.96 22.81 12.67
CA ILE A 147 4.63 22.20 12.64
C ILE A 147 3.85 22.89 11.52
N ILE A 148 3.41 22.12 10.51
CA ILE A 148 2.48 22.61 9.49
C ILE A 148 1.08 22.52 10.07
N GLN A 149 0.32 23.63 9.99
CA GLN A 149 -0.98 23.75 10.65
C GLN A 149 -2.18 23.74 9.70
N ASP A 150 -1.97 23.82 8.38
CA ASP A 150 -3.05 23.98 7.39
C ASP A 150 -3.05 22.91 6.29
N GLU A 151 -4.24 22.59 5.76
CA GLU A 151 -4.47 21.73 4.58
C GLU A 151 -3.81 22.30 3.31
N THR A 152 -3.57 23.62 3.28
CA THR A 152 -2.94 24.32 2.17
C THR A 152 -1.41 24.18 2.14
N GLU A 153 -0.80 23.71 3.24
CA GLU A 153 0.66 23.64 3.41
C GLU A 153 1.39 25.00 3.24
N ASP A 154 0.67 26.13 3.38
CA ASP A 154 1.23 27.49 3.23
C ASP A 154 1.58 28.17 4.57
N GLU A 155 1.14 27.60 5.70
CA GLU A 155 1.42 28.09 7.05
C GLU A 155 2.23 27.08 7.86
N MET A 156 3.37 27.54 8.39
CA MET A 156 4.29 26.75 9.21
C MET A 156 4.57 27.48 10.52
N SER A 157 4.60 26.74 11.62
CA SER A 157 4.99 27.23 12.93
C SER A 157 6.36 26.67 13.30
N LEU A 158 7.38 27.52 13.46
CA LEU A 158 8.74 27.13 13.84
C LEU A 158 8.99 27.41 15.32
N LYS A 159 9.24 26.38 16.11
CA LYS A 159 9.53 26.49 17.54
C LYS A 159 10.96 26.08 17.83
N MET A 160 11.77 26.93 18.45
CA MET A 160 13.07 26.46 18.96
C MET A 160 12.84 25.49 20.12
N VAL A 161 13.58 24.38 20.18
CA VAL A 161 13.44 23.36 21.25
C VAL A 161 13.61 23.95 22.65
N ASN A 162 14.37 25.05 22.78
CA ASN A 162 14.61 25.75 24.04
C ASN A 162 13.79 27.05 24.21
N SER A 163 12.79 27.31 23.36
CA SER A 163 11.91 28.49 23.44
C SER A 163 10.45 28.07 23.63
N GLU A 164 9.71 28.83 24.43
CA GLU A 164 8.25 28.65 24.58
C GLU A 164 7.45 29.34 23.45
N TYR A 165 8.09 30.24 22.70
CA TYR A 165 7.42 31.03 21.67
C TYR A 165 7.73 30.47 20.28
N PRO A 166 6.72 29.91 19.59
CA PRO A 166 6.86 29.57 18.19
C PRO A 166 6.81 30.83 17.31
N MET A 167 7.61 30.85 16.25
CA MET A 167 7.56 31.84 15.18
C MET A 167 6.58 31.39 14.10
N SER A 168 5.84 32.33 13.53
CA SER A 168 4.92 32.06 12.41
C SER A 168 5.62 32.29 11.07
N CYS A 169 5.52 31.32 10.18
CA CYS A 169 6.10 31.35 8.84
C CYS A 169 5.01 31.20 7.78
N VAL A 170 5.11 31.99 6.72
CA VAL A 170 4.21 31.93 5.56
C VAL A 170 5.02 31.62 4.31
N ARG A 171 4.55 30.65 3.52
CA ARG A 171 5.15 30.30 2.24
C ARG A 171 5.07 31.49 1.28
N MET A 172 6.20 31.82 0.67
CA MET A 172 6.28 32.82 -0.38
C MET A 172 5.96 32.14 -1.71
N ASN A 173 4.85 32.52 -2.32
CA ASN A 173 4.52 32.09 -3.67
C ASN A 173 5.40 32.87 -4.66
N ASP A 174 6.20 32.14 -5.45
CA ASP A 174 6.94 32.69 -6.60
C ASP A 174 6.01 33.09 -7.76
#